data_AF-A0A8B8UXG8-F1
#
_entry.id   AF-A0A8B8UXG8-F1
#
_cell.length_a   1.000
_cell.length_b   1.000
_cell.length_c   1.000
_cell.angle_alpha   90.00
_cell.angle_beta   90.00
_cell.angle_gamma   90.00
#
_symmetry.space_group_name_H-M   'P 1'
#
loop_
_entity.id
_entity.type
_entity.pdbx_description
1 polymer ?
#
loop_
_entity_poly.entity_id
_entity_poly.type
_entity_poly.pdbx_seq_one_letter_code
_entity_poly.pdbx_strand_id
1 'polypeptide(L)'
;MQFFKTLVILVSCISVALAYVAQDVHVSFPSTKGKTSVMIGKVQPKQGTDGTAPTTIAVDNPNEVIQVNFAIDSANKPFQNTLLVGLPNKNLEMTFEPEIKDNGKLSMYNYKIDLAKLDAALLQEASRSVEPIKATLILASSTAKPKENLFREILQLDLNFNVDHSDSSLVDKFSIKPEIHHIFHTEPKRVAKPIAVIFVAIIVITILSLIVTWLNSCAAAFNNIPTGINAVYFLGFIATIVGFEVIFARYYLGTSIFETLFSSLYLGAPGLLTSTKFLRSFGQTI
;
A
#
# COMPACT_ATOMS: atom_id res chain seq x y z
N MET A 1 77.43 -37.11 22.72
CA MET A 1 77.02 -35.68 22.76
C MET A 1 76.31 -35.25 21.46
N GLN A 2 75.25 -35.94 21.04
CA GLN A 2 74.40 -35.51 19.91
C GLN A 2 72.90 -35.49 20.27
N PHE A 3 72.47 -36.22 21.30
CA PHE A 3 71.09 -36.23 21.77
C PHE A 3 70.66 -34.98 22.56
N PHE A 4 71.61 -34.22 23.12
CA PHE A 4 71.31 -33.00 23.89
C PHE A 4 71.21 -31.74 23.02
N LYS A 5 71.72 -31.78 21.78
CA LYS A 5 71.63 -30.65 20.82
C LYS A 5 70.30 -30.64 20.05
N THR A 6 69.67 -31.79 19.88
CA THR A 6 68.35 -31.88 19.22
C THR A 6 67.19 -31.49 20.12
N LEU A 7 67.34 -31.55 21.46
CA LEU A 7 66.30 -31.10 22.40
C LEU A 7 66.23 -29.56 22.51
N VAL A 8 67.35 -28.86 22.32
CA VAL A 8 67.40 -27.38 22.41
C VAL A 8 66.84 -26.69 21.15
N ILE A 9 66.80 -27.39 20.01
CA ILE A 9 66.26 -26.84 18.75
C ILE A 9 64.73 -26.93 18.69
N LEU A 10 64.08 -27.71 19.56
CA LEU A 10 62.61 -27.82 19.59
C LEU A 10 61.91 -26.77 20.46
N VAL A 11 62.64 -25.95 21.23
CA VAL A 11 62.06 -24.99 22.19
C VAL A 11 62.08 -23.54 21.69
N SER A 12 62.73 -23.24 20.57
CA SER A 12 62.82 -21.87 20.03
C SER A 12 62.13 -21.73 18.68
N CYS A 13 60.82 -21.92 18.64
CA CYS A 13 59.99 -21.42 17.53
C CYS A 13 58.51 -21.34 17.92
N ILE A 14 58.20 -20.83 19.12
CA ILE A 14 56.90 -20.20 19.35
C ILE A 14 57.02 -18.78 18.78
N SER A 15 56.95 -18.65 17.45
CA SER A 15 56.65 -17.37 16.84
C SER A 15 55.22 -17.02 17.24
N VAL A 16 55.09 -16.14 18.24
CA VAL A 16 53.84 -15.44 18.50
C VAL A 16 53.57 -14.62 17.24
N ALA A 17 52.65 -15.09 16.41
CA ALA A 17 52.17 -14.32 15.26
C ALA A 17 51.52 -13.05 15.83
N LEU A 18 52.11 -11.88 15.54
CA LEU A 18 51.53 -10.57 15.84
C LEU A 18 50.37 -10.32 14.88
N ALA A 19 49.27 -11.02 15.11
CA ALA A 19 47.99 -10.71 14.52
C ALA A 19 47.45 -9.38 15.10
N TYR A 20 46.78 -8.56 14.28
CA TYR A 20 46.06 -7.40 14.80
C TYR A 20 44.89 -7.86 15.66
N VAL A 21 45.05 -7.82 16.98
CA VAL A 21 44.00 -8.15 17.93
C VAL A 21 43.41 -6.86 18.46
N ALA A 22 42.13 -6.60 18.18
CA ALA A 22 41.41 -5.55 18.87
C ALA A 22 41.11 -6.06 20.29
N GLN A 23 41.75 -5.43 21.29
CA GLN A 23 41.57 -5.75 22.69
C GLN A 23 40.39 -4.97 23.25
N ASP A 24 39.52 -5.67 23.99
CA ASP A 24 38.38 -5.11 24.73
C ASP A 24 37.44 -4.23 23.88
N VAL A 25 36.91 -4.82 22.80
CA VAL A 25 35.88 -4.18 21.98
C VAL A 25 34.62 -4.02 22.81
N HIS A 26 34.21 -2.77 23.01
CA HIS A 26 33.01 -2.41 23.75
C HIS A 26 32.13 -1.46 22.93
N VAL A 27 30.83 -1.73 22.95
CA VAL A 27 29.82 -0.93 22.29
C VAL A 27 29.01 -0.20 23.35
N SER A 28 28.97 1.12 23.27
CA SER A 28 28.23 1.97 24.19
C SER A 28 27.15 2.79 23.48
N PHE A 29 26.08 3.08 24.22
CA PHE A 29 24.91 3.83 23.76
C PHE A 29 24.78 5.14 24.57
N PRO A 30 25.56 6.19 24.24
CA PRO A 30 25.54 7.44 25.00
C PRO A 30 24.20 8.19 24.94
N SER A 31 23.40 8.01 23.87
CA SER A 31 22.17 8.77 23.65
C SER A 31 20.93 8.19 24.35
N THR A 32 20.92 6.91 24.71
CA THR A 32 19.74 6.21 25.26
C THR A 32 19.93 5.93 26.75
N LYS A 33 19.18 6.64 27.61
CA LYS A 33 19.19 6.39 29.07
C LYS A 33 18.65 4.98 29.36
N GLY A 34 19.51 4.08 29.82
CA GLY A 34 19.12 2.76 30.32
C GLY A 34 19.57 1.55 29.49
N LYS A 35 20.20 1.73 28.31
CA LYS A 35 20.85 0.63 27.58
C LYS A 35 22.25 0.38 28.14
N THR A 36 22.54 -0.87 28.50
CA THR A 36 23.84 -1.30 29.02
C THR A 36 24.86 -1.44 27.89
N SER A 37 26.12 -1.07 28.15
CA SER A 37 27.21 -1.28 27.19
C SER A 37 27.43 -2.77 26.95
N VAL A 38 27.56 -3.17 25.68
CA VAL A 38 27.80 -4.57 25.29
C VAL A 38 29.30 -4.78 25.09
N MET A 39 29.88 -5.72 25.84
CA MET A 39 31.28 -6.11 25.70
C MET A 39 31.38 -7.27 24.70
N ILE A 40 32.01 -7.05 23.55
CA ILE A 40 32.22 -8.07 22.51
C ILE A 40 33.49 -8.89 22.82
N GLY A 41 34.43 -8.34 23.59
CA GLY A 41 35.66 -9.00 24.01
C GLY A 41 36.81 -8.82 23.00
N LYS A 42 37.72 -9.80 22.90
CA LYS A 42 38.89 -9.74 22.01
C LYS A 42 38.55 -10.23 20.60
N VAL A 43 38.81 -9.39 19.60
CA VAL A 43 38.58 -9.73 18.18
C VAL A 43 39.91 -10.01 17.49
N GLN A 44 40.09 -11.25 17.00
CA GLN A 44 41.33 -11.74 16.36
C GLN A 44 41.10 -12.12 14.89
N PRO A 45 42.10 -12.02 14.01
CA PRO A 45 42.06 -12.57 12.67
C PRO A 45 42.31 -14.08 12.77
N LYS A 46 41.32 -14.89 12.44
CA LYS A 46 41.49 -16.35 12.33
C LYS A 46 40.79 -16.89 11.10
N GLN A 47 41.53 -17.74 10.40
CA GLN A 47 41.14 -18.47 9.20
C GLN A 47 40.31 -19.68 9.63
N GLY A 48 39.00 -19.67 9.35
CA GLY A 48 38.09 -20.81 9.52
C GLY A 48 37.31 -20.86 10.84
N THR A 49 35.98 -20.85 10.71
CA THR A 49 34.91 -21.17 11.69
C THR A 49 34.78 -20.31 12.96
N ASP A 50 33.80 -19.40 12.91
CA ASP A 50 32.83 -18.98 13.92
C ASP A 50 33.17 -19.26 15.39
N GLY A 51 33.88 -18.32 16.03
CA GLY A 51 34.11 -18.33 17.48
C GLY A 51 33.31 -17.27 18.27
N THR A 52 32.64 -16.34 17.59
CA THR A 52 31.77 -15.35 18.24
C THR A 52 30.77 -14.87 17.21
N ALA A 53 29.50 -15.25 17.35
CA ALA A 53 28.43 -14.70 16.53
C ALA A 53 28.42 -13.17 16.71
N PRO A 54 28.22 -12.39 15.63
CA PRO A 54 28.08 -10.94 15.75
C PRO A 54 26.92 -10.64 16.72
N THR A 55 27.14 -9.70 17.64
CA THR A 55 26.10 -9.33 18.60
C THR A 55 25.03 -8.55 17.87
N THR A 56 23.81 -9.10 17.83
CA THR A 56 22.62 -8.41 17.31
C THR A 56 22.08 -7.46 18.36
N ILE A 57 21.84 -6.21 17.97
CA ILE A 57 21.36 -5.16 18.85
C ILE A 57 20.14 -4.52 18.19
N ALA A 58 19.01 -4.55 18.89
CA ALA A 58 17.81 -3.84 18.49
C ALA A 58 17.95 -2.34 18.79
N VAL A 59 17.70 -1.53 17.76
CA VAL A 59 17.68 -0.07 17.84
C VAL A 59 16.25 0.41 17.64
N ASP A 60 15.68 0.96 18.71
CA ASP A 60 14.29 1.43 18.72
C ASP A 60 14.19 2.95 18.49
N ASN A 61 15.31 3.69 18.58
CA ASN A 61 15.33 5.15 18.47
C ASN A 61 16.10 5.61 17.22
N PRO A 62 15.48 6.43 16.34
CA PRO A 62 16.13 6.94 15.12
C PRO A 62 17.31 7.89 15.39
N ASN A 63 17.36 8.54 16.56
CA ASN A 63 18.44 9.46 16.95
C ASN A 63 19.50 8.80 17.86
N GLU A 64 19.59 7.47 17.83
CA GLU A 64 20.56 6.74 18.64
C GLU A 64 21.98 6.92 18.11
N VAL A 65 22.91 7.28 18.99
CA VAL A 65 24.34 7.33 18.69
C VAL A 65 24.95 6.07 19.28
N ILE A 66 25.68 5.32 18.45
CA ILE A 66 26.37 4.08 18.80
C ILE A 66 27.86 4.37 18.76
N GLN A 67 28.54 4.07 19.88
CA GLN A 67 29.99 4.21 19.98
C GLN A 67 30.63 2.83 20.03
N VAL A 68 31.56 2.57 19.13
CA VAL A 68 32.37 1.36 19.14
C VAL A 68 33.77 1.75 19.55
N ASN A 69 34.23 1.23 20.68
CA ASN A 69 35.53 1.54 21.23
C ASN A 69 36.36 0.26 21.34
N PHE A 70 37.63 0.34 20.97
CA PHE A 70 38.58 -0.75 21.21
C PHE A 70 40.00 -0.22 21.36
N ALA A 71 40.86 -1.04 21.96
CA ALA A 71 42.27 -0.71 22.15
C ALA A 71 43.16 -1.61 21.27
N ILE A 72 44.19 -1.02 20.69
CA ILE A 72 45.27 -1.74 20.00
C ILE A 72 46.59 -1.34 20.65
N ASP A 73 47.53 -2.27 20.75
CA ASP A 73 48.88 -1.98 21.23
C ASP A 73 49.55 -0.93 20.34
N SER A 74 50.03 0.18 20.92
CA SER A 74 50.59 1.32 20.16
C SER A 74 51.80 0.95 19.29
N ALA A 75 52.45 -0.18 19.58
CA ALA A 75 53.56 -0.73 18.78
C ALA A 75 53.13 -1.26 17.41
N ASN A 76 51.86 -1.64 17.23
CA ASN A 76 51.32 -2.20 16.00
C ASN A 76 50.14 -1.33 15.52
N LYS A 77 50.45 -0.13 15.02
CA LYS A 77 49.45 0.79 14.48
C LYS A 77 49.04 0.35 13.06
N PRO A 78 47.75 0.03 12.81
CA PRO A 78 47.28 -0.33 11.48
C PRO A 78 47.28 0.90 10.55
N PHE A 79 47.51 0.67 9.25
CA PHE A 79 47.47 1.71 8.22
C PHE A 79 46.03 2.07 7.83
N GLN A 80 45.19 1.04 7.69
CA GLN A 80 43.76 1.14 7.44
C GLN A 80 43.01 0.70 8.70
N ASN A 81 42.12 1.56 9.20
CA ASN A 81 41.32 1.35 10.40
C ASN A 81 39.89 1.84 10.18
N THR A 82 39.22 1.30 9.17
CA THR A 82 37.87 1.72 8.80
C THR A 82 36.81 0.81 9.43
N LEU A 83 35.68 1.40 9.79
CA LEU A 83 34.47 0.66 10.15
C LEU A 83 33.44 0.82 9.02
N LEU A 84 33.12 -0.29 8.36
CA LEU A 84 32.08 -0.34 7.34
C LEU A 84 30.74 -0.64 8.00
N VAL A 85 29.73 0.17 7.74
CA VAL A 85 28.37 -0.02 8.29
C VAL A 85 27.39 -0.02 7.13
N GLY A 86 26.65 -1.12 6.96
CA GLY A 86 25.67 -1.22 5.87
C GLY A 86 25.20 -2.64 5.55
N LEU A 87 24.72 -2.82 4.32
CA LEU A 87 24.23 -4.06 3.75
C LEU A 87 25.20 -4.55 2.66
N PRO A 88 26.12 -5.49 2.98
CA PRO A 88 27.14 -5.96 2.03
C PRO A 88 26.55 -6.66 0.81
N ASN A 89 25.40 -7.33 0.96
CA ASN A 89 24.71 -8.04 -0.11
C ASN A 89 24.10 -7.13 -1.19
N LYS A 90 23.77 -5.88 -0.83
CA LYS A 90 23.22 -4.86 -1.73
C LYS A 90 24.25 -3.80 -2.12
N ASN A 91 25.51 -3.97 -1.68
CA ASN A 91 26.60 -3.01 -1.87
C ASN A 91 26.28 -1.61 -1.32
N LEU A 92 25.49 -1.52 -0.26
CA LEU A 92 25.14 -0.26 0.40
C LEU A 92 25.92 -0.17 1.71
N GLU A 93 27.11 0.41 1.66
CA GLU A 93 28.01 0.51 2.82
C GLU A 93 28.50 1.95 3.00
N MET A 94 28.59 2.38 4.26
CA MET A 94 29.17 3.65 4.66
C MET A 94 30.45 3.40 5.46
N THR A 95 31.46 4.21 5.22
CA THR A 95 32.74 4.18 5.93
C THR A 95 32.74 5.19 7.08
N PHE A 96 33.11 4.73 8.27
CA PHE A 96 33.35 5.57 9.45
C PHE A 96 34.83 5.59 9.82
N GLU A 97 35.34 6.80 10.07
CA GLU A 97 36.71 7.03 10.53
C GLU A 97 36.77 7.04 12.08
N PRO A 98 37.85 6.52 12.70
CA PRO A 98 38.01 6.53 14.14
C PRO A 98 38.59 7.84 14.66
N GLU A 99 38.15 8.26 15.85
CA GLU A 99 38.89 9.17 16.70
C GLU A 99 39.95 8.38 17.48
N ILE A 100 41.24 8.70 17.27
CA ILE A 100 42.36 7.97 17.88
C ILE A 100 42.93 8.76 19.05
N LYS A 101 43.04 8.14 20.23
CA LYS A 101 43.74 8.69 21.40
C LYS A 101 44.87 7.76 21.79
N ASP A 102 46.10 8.24 21.71
CA ASP A 102 47.30 7.46 22.08
C ASP A 102 47.73 7.79 23.51
N ASN A 103 47.83 6.77 24.36
CA ASN A 103 48.25 6.90 25.75
C ASN A 103 49.64 6.27 25.99
N GLY A 104 50.46 6.17 24.94
CA GLY A 104 51.86 5.71 24.98
C GLY A 104 52.05 4.18 25.06
N LYS A 105 51.15 3.45 25.74
CA LYS A 105 51.15 1.98 25.81
C LYS A 105 50.05 1.33 24.98
N LEU A 106 48.88 1.97 24.90
CA LEU A 106 47.70 1.52 24.17
C LEU A 106 47.11 2.70 23.39
N SER A 107 46.78 2.45 22.13
CA SER A 107 46.04 3.35 21.26
C SER A 107 44.56 3.00 21.34
N MET A 108 43.74 3.93 21.82
CA MET A 108 42.29 3.79 21.88
C MET A 108 41.66 4.35 20.60
N TYR A 109 40.75 3.58 20.01
CA TYR A 109 39.98 3.94 18.83
C TYR A 109 38.52 4.08 19.24
N ASN A 110 37.89 5.19 18.86
CA ASN A 110 36.47 5.47 19.09
C ASN A 110 35.78 5.76 17.76
N TYR A 111 34.80 4.94 17.39
CA TYR A 111 33.94 5.19 16.23
C TYR A 111 32.60 5.70 16.73
N LYS A 112 32.18 6.86 16.22
CA LYS A 112 30.87 7.45 16.53
C LYS A 112 29.95 7.29 15.33
N ILE A 113 28.98 6.40 15.45
CA ILE A 113 27.92 6.17 14.46
C ILE A 113 26.67 6.91 14.95
N ASP A 114 26.20 7.87 14.17
CA ASP A 114 24.98 8.63 14.46
C ASP A 114 23.88 8.15 13.49
N LEU A 115 22.89 7.41 13.99
CA LEU A 115 21.86 6.80 13.13
C LEU A 115 21.04 7.86 12.38
N ALA A 116 20.84 9.03 12.98
CA ALA A 116 20.10 10.13 12.34
C ALA A 116 20.85 10.73 11.14
N LYS A 117 22.17 10.53 11.08
CA LYS A 117 23.04 11.04 9.99
C LYS A 117 23.41 9.96 8.98
N LEU A 118 22.92 8.74 9.16
CA LEU A 118 23.09 7.71 8.15
C LEU A 118 22.36 8.12 6.87
N ASP A 119 22.84 7.60 5.74
CA ASP A 119 22.21 7.85 4.45
C ASP A 119 20.77 7.32 4.46
N ALA A 120 19.85 8.14 3.98
CA ALA A 120 18.43 7.83 3.92
C ALA A 120 18.17 6.58 3.06
N ALA A 121 18.98 6.34 2.02
CA ALA A 121 18.89 5.15 1.18
C ALA A 121 19.18 3.86 1.95
N LEU A 122 20.17 3.87 2.85
CA LEU A 122 20.56 2.72 3.66
C LEU A 122 19.50 2.40 4.72
N LEU A 123 18.98 3.43 5.39
CA LEU A 123 17.89 3.28 6.37
C LEU A 123 16.61 2.75 5.71
N GLN A 124 16.23 3.27 4.54
CA GLN A 124 15.05 2.81 3.82
C GLN A 124 15.17 1.34 3.41
N GLU A 125 16.32 0.93 2.88
CA GLU A 125 16.50 -0.43 2.41
C GLU A 125 16.52 -1.42 3.58
N ALA A 126 17.18 -1.06 4.69
CA ALA A 126 17.17 -1.85 5.93
C ALA A 126 15.74 -2.04 6.47
N SER A 127 14.92 -0.99 6.48
CA SER A 127 13.51 -1.07 6.91
C SER A 127 12.63 -1.87 5.95
N ARG A 128 12.87 -1.82 4.63
CA ARG A 128 12.06 -2.53 3.62
C ARG A 128 12.35 -4.03 3.59
N SER A 129 13.62 -4.42 3.62
CA SER A 129 14.01 -5.84 3.53
C SER A 129 14.06 -6.56 4.86
N VAL A 130 13.84 -5.86 5.98
CA VAL A 130 13.92 -6.43 7.34
C VAL A 130 15.26 -7.17 7.52
N GLU A 131 16.34 -6.56 7.03
CA GLU A 131 17.68 -7.13 7.10
C GLU A 131 18.53 -6.28 8.04
N PRO A 132 19.24 -6.89 9.00
CA PRO A 132 20.03 -6.12 9.96
C PRO A 132 21.23 -5.48 9.27
N ILE A 133 21.50 -4.23 9.62
CA ILE A 133 22.68 -3.49 9.16
C ILE A 133 23.91 -4.09 9.83
N LYS A 134 24.92 -4.45 9.03
CA LYS A 134 26.14 -5.10 9.49
C LYS A 134 27.24 -4.06 9.67
N ALA A 135 27.96 -4.14 10.79
CA ALA A 135 29.14 -3.35 11.05
C ALA A 135 30.39 -4.24 10.98
N THR A 136 31.23 -4.00 9.96
CA THR A 136 32.44 -4.76 9.67
C THR A 136 33.67 -3.91 9.95
N LEU A 137 34.52 -4.39 10.87
CA LEU A 137 35.77 -3.73 11.21
C LEU A 137 36.90 -4.20 10.30
N ILE A 138 37.61 -3.24 9.71
CA ILE A 138 38.80 -3.48 8.88
C ILE A 138 40.02 -2.86 9.55
N LEU A 139 40.96 -3.72 9.98
CA LEU A 139 42.29 -3.32 10.42
C LEU A 139 43.32 -3.97 9.51
N ALA A 140 43.97 -3.18 8.67
CA ALA A 140 44.97 -3.69 7.74
C ALA A 140 46.21 -2.79 7.70
N SER A 141 47.36 -3.38 7.40
CA SER A 141 48.61 -2.65 7.21
C SER A 141 49.44 -3.29 6.11
N SER A 142 50.12 -2.49 5.31
CA SER A 142 51.03 -2.98 4.27
C SER A 142 52.26 -3.67 4.85
N THR A 143 52.62 -3.36 6.09
CA THR A 143 53.78 -3.93 6.81
C THR A 143 53.45 -5.27 7.47
N ALA A 144 52.17 -5.59 7.67
CA ALA A 144 51.73 -6.84 8.30
C ALA A 144 51.54 -7.96 7.26
N LYS A 145 51.66 -9.23 7.68
CA LYS A 145 51.43 -10.36 6.76
C LYS A 145 49.94 -10.41 6.39
N PRO A 146 49.57 -10.89 5.19
CA PRO A 146 48.16 -10.96 4.77
C PRO A 146 47.22 -11.69 5.73
N LYS A 147 47.75 -12.69 6.47
CA LYS A 147 46.99 -13.46 7.47
C LYS A 147 46.76 -12.73 8.80
N GLU A 148 47.42 -11.60 9.00
CA GLU A 148 47.36 -10.80 10.23
C GLU A 148 46.39 -9.63 10.10
N ASN A 149 45.89 -9.33 8.89
CA ASN A 149 44.86 -8.33 8.65
C ASN A 149 43.52 -8.80 9.22
N LEU A 150 42.80 -7.88 9.85
CA LEU A 150 41.47 -8.11 10.40
C LEU A 150 40.40 -7.62 9.43
N PHE A 151 39.55 -8.53 9.02
CA PHE A 151 38.28 -8.25 8.32
C PHE A 151 37.20 -9.07 9.01
N ARG A 152 36.38 -8.44 9.86
CA ARG A 152 35.37 -9.15 10.64
C ARG A 152 34.13 -8.30 10.90
N GLU A 153 32.97 -8.90 10.71
CA GLU A 153 31.69 -8.39 11.21
C GLU A 153 31.67 -8.45 12.75
N ILE A 154 31.52 -7.30 13.39
CA ILE A 154 31.53 -7.18 14.85
C ILE A 154 30.14 -6.99 15.43
N LEU A 155 29.20 -6.41 14.67
CA LEU A 155 27.91 -6.00 15.19
C LEU A 155 26.83 -6.02 14.10
N GLN A 156 25.60 -6.36 14.51
CA GLN A 156 24.39 -6.31 13.68
C GLN A 156 23.37 -5.38 14.33
N LEU A 157 22.86 -4.40 13.59
CA LEU A 157 21.82 -3.47 14.03
C LEU A 157 20.49 -3.86 13.40
N ASP A 158 19.52 -4.20 14.25
CA ASP A 158 18.14 -4.42 13.82
C ASP A 158 17.34 -3.14 14.05
N LEU A 159 16.70 -2.62 13.01
CA LEU A 159 15.99 -1.34 13.06
C LEU A 159 14.50 -1.57 13.32
N ASN A 160 14.02 -1.18 14.50
CA ASN A 160 12.62 -1.34 14.90
C ASN A 160 11.78 -0.06 14.76
N PHE A 161 12.28 0.96 14.06
CA PHE A 161 11.59 2.25 13.90
C PHE A 161 11.11 2.47 12.46
N ASN A 162 10.02 3.23 12.34
CA ASN A 162 9.42 3.57 11.06
C ASN A 162 10.21 4.74 10.43
N VAL A 163 10.79 4.52 9.26
CA VAL A 163 11.51 5.54 8.48
C VAL A 163 10.51 6.24 7.57
N ASP A 164 10.41 7.57 7.64
CA ASP A 164 9.52 8.34 6.77
C ASP A 164 9.95 8.22 5.30
N HIS A 165 9.04 7.80 4.43
CA HIS A 165 9.32 7.42 3.04
C HIS A 165 9.25 8.60 2.06
N SER A 166 9.15 9.82 2.56
CA SER A 166 8.84 11.03 1.78
C SER A 166 9.95 11.45 0.80
N ASP A 167 11.21 11.15 1.09
CA ASP A 167 12.37 11.61 0.28
C ASP A 167 12.97 10.55 -0.65
N SER A 168 12.20 9.51 -0.97
CA SER A 168 12.66 8.37 -1.79
C SER A 168 12.71 8.70 -3.29
N SER A 169 13.70 9.49 -3.71
CA SER A 169 13.92 9.79 -5.13
C SER A 169 14.95 8.88 -5.81
N LEU A 170 15.77 8.13 -5.05
CA LEU A 170 16.93 7.43 -5.59
C LEU A 170 16.83 5.90 -5.59
N VAL A 171 16.24 5.26 -4.57
CA VAL A 171 16.26 3.79 -4.44
C VAL A 171 15.30 3.09 -5.41
N ASP A 172 14.14 3.69 -5.70
CA ASP A 172 13.08 3.04 -6.50
C ASP A 172 12.80 3.72 -7.86
N LYS A 173 13.72 4.54 -8.36
CA LYS A 173 13.49 5.36 -9.56
C LYS A 173 13.14 4.53 -10.81
N PHE A 174 13.63 3.30 -10.90
CA PHE A 174 13.41 2.40 -12.05
C PHE A 174 12.76 1.07 -11.67
N SER A 175 12.20 0.95 -10.47
CA SER A 175 11.50 -0.26 -10.01
C SER A 175 10.10 -0.37 -10.63
N ILE A 176 9.64 -1.61 -10.83
CA ILE A 176 8.25 -1.88 -11.22
C ILE A 176 7.30 -1.38 -10.13
N LYS A 177 6.38 -0.49 -10.49
CA LYS A 177 5.34 0.02 -9.58
C LYS A 177 4.19 -0.98 -9.47
N PRO A 178 3.49 -1.04 -8.32
CA PRO A 178 2.31 -1.87 -8.20
C PRO A 178 1.23 -1.45 -9.21
N GLU A 179 0.48 -2.43 -9.72
CA GLU A 179 -0.65 -2.19 -10.62
C GLU A 179 -1.79 -1.49 -9.86
N ILE A 180 -2.47 -0.55 -10.53
CA ILE A 180 -3.61 0.17 -9.96
C ILE A 180 -4.88 -0.34 -10.64
N HIS A 181 -5.78 -0.94 -9.86
CA HIS A 181 -7.10 -1.35 -10.32
C HIS A 181 -8.15 -0.31 -9.92
N HIS A 182 -8.93 0.17 -10.90
CA HIS A 182 -10.07 1.03 -10.61
C HIS A 182 -11.20 0.22 -9.96
N ILE A 183 -11.55 0.58 -8.72
CA ILE A 183 -12.66 -0.03 -7.98
C ILE A 183 -13.94 0.71 -8.37
N PHE A 184 -14.82 0.05 -9.11
CA PHE A 184 -16.12 0.60 -9.47
C PHE A 184 -17.06 0.66 -8.27
N HIS A 185 -17.92 1.67 -8.27
CA HIS A 185 -19.00 1.78 -7.30
C HIS A 185 -19.99 0.62 -7.45
N THR A 186 -20.49 0.10 -6.34
CA THR A 186 -21.48 -0.97 -6.32
C THR A 186 -22.86 -0.46 -6.74
N GLU A 187 -23.56 -1.24 -7.55
CA GLU A 187 -24.94 -0.92 -7.93
C GLU A 187 -25.90 -1.04 -6.73
N PRO A 188 -26.94 -0.19 -6.64
CA PRO A 188 -27.94 -0.29 -5.59
C PRO A 188 -28.75 -1.59 -5.71
N LYS A 189 -29.12 -2.17 -4.57
CA LYS A 189 -29.94 -3.38 -4.52
C LYS A 189 -31.37 -3.09 -5.01
N ARG A 190 -31.88 -3.93 -5.90
CA ARG A 190 -33.27 -3.90 -6.39
C ARG A 190 -34.20 -4.73 -5.49
N VAL A 191 -35.51 -4.47 -5.56
CA VAL A 191 -36.53 -5.22 -4.82
C VAL A 191 -36.63 -6.68 -5.29
N ALA A 192 -37.03 -7.58 -4.38
CA ALA A 192 -37.32 -8.95 -4.75
C ALA A 192 -38.50 -9.04 -5.74
N LYS A 193 -38.28 -9.75 -6.87
CA LYS A 193 -39.28 -9.96 -7.92
C LYS A 193 -40.68 -10.42 -7.41
N PRO A 194 -40.83 -11.38 -6.48
CA PRO A 194 -42.17 -11.82 -6.06
C PRO A 194 -42.95 -10.70 -5.35
N ILE A 195 -42.27 -9.85 -4.58
CA ILE A 195 -42.91 -8.72 -3.90
C ILE A 195 -43.48 -7.75 -4.93
N ALA A 196 -42.69 -7.38 -5.94
CA ALA A 196 -43.15 -6.49 -7.02
C ALA A 196 -44.37 -7.07 -7.76
N VAL A 197 -44.37 -8.38 -8.04
CA VAL A 197 -45.48 -9.05 -8.74
C VAL A 197 -46.77 -9.04 -7.90
N ILE A 198 -46.68 -9.25 -6.58
CA ILE A 198 -47.84 -9.17 -5.68
C ILE A 198 -48.47 -7.78 -5.74
N PHE A 199 -47.68 -6.72 -5.67
CA PHE A 199 -48.21 -5.35 -5.75
C PHE A 199 -48.84 -5.04 -7.11
N VAL A 200 -48.25 -5.52 -8.21
CA VAL A 200 -48.87 -5.40 -9.53
C VAL A 200 -50.24 -6.12 -9.57
N ALA A 201 -50.33 -7.33 -9.00
CA ALA A 201 -51.59 -8.06 -8.93
C ALA A 201 -52.65 -7.31 -8.10
N ILE A 202 -52.27 -6.72 -6.96
CA ILE A 202 -53.16 -5.89 -6.13
C ILE A 202 -53.69 -4.68 -6.91
N ILE A 203 -52.84 -4.01 -7.69
CA ILE A 203 -53.26 -2.88 -8.53
C ILE A 203 -54.27 -3.34 -9.57
N VAL A 204 -54.00 -4.44 -10.28
CA VAL A 204 -54.92 -5.00 -11.29
C VAL A 204 -56.26 -5.39 -10.67
N ILE A 205 -56.26 -6.05 -9.50
CA ILE A 205 -57.48 -6.42 -8.78
C ILE A 205 -58.28 -5.18 -8.38
N THR A 206 -57.61 -4.12 -7.91
CA THR A 206 -58.25 -2.86 -7.54
C THR A 206 -58.94 -2.22 -8.76
N ILE A 207 -58.27 -2.16 -9.91
CA ILE A 207 -58.86 -1.62 -11.14
C ILE A 207 -60.05 -2.47 -11.62
N LEU A 208 -59.91 -3.81 -11.57
CA LEU A 208 -61.01 -4.70 -11.93
C LEU A 208 -62.22 -4.51 -11.00
N SER A 209 -61.98 -4.40 -9.69
CA SER A 209 -63.02 -4.13 -8.71
C SER A 209 -63.72 -2.81 -8.99
N LEU A 210 -63.00 -1.76 -9.36
CA LEU A 210 -63.60 -0.46 -9.73
C LEU A 210 -64.55 -0.60 -10.92
N ILE A 211 -64.13 -1.31 -11.97
CA ILE A 211 -64.94 -1.54 -13.17
C ILE A 211 -66.21 -2.32 -12.81
N VAL A 212 -66.09 -3.40 -12.02
CA VAL A 212 -67.22 -4.22 -11.56
C VAL A 212 -68.19 -3.38 -10.72
N THR A 213 -67.68 -2.53 -9.83
CA THR A 213 -68.51 -1.64 -9.02
C THR A 213 -69.27 -0.64 -9.89
N TRP A 214 -68.63 0.01 -10.87
CA TRP A 214 -69.32 0.94 -11.77
C TRP A 214 -70.45 0.28 -12.57
N LEU A 215 -70.23 -0.95 -13.04
CA LEU A 215 -71.23 -1.71 -13.79
C LEU A 215 -72.40 -2.16 -12.90
N ASN A 216 -72.14 -2.65 -11.68
CA ASN A 216 -73.18 -3.17 -10.78
C ASN A 216 -73.94 -2.08 -10.02
N SER A 217 -73.28 -0.97 -9.65
CA SER A 217 -73.90 0.12 -8.90
C SER A 217 -74.75 1.05 -9.78
N CYS A 218 -74.94 0.74 -11.07
CA CYS A 218 -75.68 1.56 -12.04
C CYS A 218 -75.17 3.02 -12.14
N ALA A 219 -73.93 3.27 -11.71
CA ALA A 219 -73.30 4.59 -11.82
C ALA A 219 -72.84 4.88 -13.26
N ALA A 220 -72.63 3.83 -14.07
CA ALA A 220 -72.25 3.90 -15.49
C ALA A 220 -73.32 3.24 -16.37
N ALA A 221 -74.58 3.70 -16.30
CA ALA A 221 -75.64 3.18 -17.15
C ALA A 221 -75.53 3.75 -18.58
N PHE A 222 -75.45 2.87 -19.59
CA PHE A 222 -75.37 3.24 -21.01
C PHE A 222 -76.75 3.59 -21.61
N ASN A 223 -77.55 4.37 -20.90
CA ASN A 223 -78.94 4.61 -21.29
C ASN A 223 -79.09 5.64 -22.43
N ASN A 224 -78.07 6.48 -22.65
CA ASN A 224 -78.12 7.61 -23.59
C ASN A 224 -77.03 7.51 -24.67
N ILE A 225 -76.89 6.33 -25.30
CA ILE A 225 -75.98 6.18 -26.44
C ILE A 225 -76.58 6.92 -27.65
N PRO A 226 -75.87 7.89 -28.26
CA PRO A 226 -76.36 8.63 -29.41
C PRO A 226 -76.48 7.70 -30.63
N THR A 227 -77.59 7.80 -31.35
CA THR A 227 -77.86 7.05 -32.59
C THR A 227 -77.90 7.98 -33.81
N GLY A 228 -77.86 7.40 -35.02
CA GLY A 228 -77.86 8.16 -36.28
C GLY A 228 -76.54 8.90 -36.54
N ILE A 229 -76.62 10.09 -37.14
CA ILE A 229 -75.41 10.82 -37.58
C ILE A 229 -74.52 11.29 -36.41
N ASN A 230 -75.09 11.46 -35.23
CA ASN A 230 -74.36 11.85 -34.01
C ASN A 230 -73.48 10.71 -33.46
N ALA A 231 -73.79 9.45 -33.80
CA ALA A 231 -72.96 8.31 -33.46
C ALA A 231 -71.56 8.40 -34.10
N VAL A 232 -71.45 8.99 -35.29
CA VAL A 232 -70.16 9.17 -35.98
C VAL A 232 -69.26 10.14 -35.21
N TYR A 233 -69.82 11.25 -34.70
CA TYR A 233 -69.06 12.21 -33.89
C TYR A 233 -68.73 11.63 -32.51
N PHE A 234 -69.62 10.81 -31.92
CA PHE A 234 -69.34 10.07 -30.69
C PHE A 234 -68.19 9.07 -30.84
N LEU A 235 -68.18 8.29 -31.93
CA LEU A 235 -67.08 7.38 -32.24
C LEU A 235 -65.78 8.14 -32.50
N GLY A 236 -65.83 9.29 -33.20
CA GLY A 236 -64.67 10.16 -33.39
C GLY A 236 -64.12 10.74 -32.08
N PHE A 237 -65.01 11.11 -31.14
CA PHE A 237 -64.63 11.55 -29.79
C PHE A 237 -63.92 10.43 -29.01
N ILE A 238 -64.48 9.22 -28.98
CA ILE A 238 -63.85 8.06 -28.33
C ILE A 238 -62.51 7.74 -29.00
N ALA A 239 -62.45 7.71 -30.33
CA ALA A 239 -61.24 7.43 -31.09
C ALA A 239 -60.14 8.46 -30.80
N THR A 240 -60.51 9.72 -30.56
CA THR A 240 -59.55 10.77 -30.17
C THR A 240 -58.99 10.48 -28.77
N ILE A 241 -59.84 10.17 -27.78
CA ILE A 241 -59.40 9.84 -26.40
C ILE A 241 -58.49 8.61 -26.40
N VAL A 242 -58.95 7.49 -26.98
CA VAL A 242 -58.19 6.25 -27.05
C VAL A 242 -56.91 6.43 -27.87
N GLY A 243 -56.98 7.21 -28.96
CA GLY A 243 -55.82 7.49 -29.80
C GLY A 243 -54.72 8.27 -29.06
N PHE A 244 -55.08 9.23 -28.20
CA PHE A 244 -54.10 9.91 -27.35
C PHE A 244 -53.43 8.97 -26.34
N GLU A 245 -54.20 8.08 -25.70
CA GLU A 245 -53.62 7.05 -24.80
C GLU A 245 -52.67 6.11 -25.54
N VAL A 246 -53.00 5.73 -26.79
CA VAL A 246 -52.11 4.93 -27.65
C VAL A 246 -50.82 5.70 -27.99
N ILE A 247 -50.92 7.00 -28.32
CA ILE A 247 -49.75 7.84 -28.59
C ILE A 247 -48.85 7.93 -27.35
N PHE A 248 -49.43 8.10 -26.16
CA PHE A 248 -48.66 8.15 -24.91
C PHE A 248 -48.08 6.79 -24.51
N ALA A 249 -48.79 5.69 -24.75
CA ALA A 249 -48.25 4.35 -24.57
C ALA A 249 -47.06 4.08 -25.50
N ARG A 250 -47.14 4.52 -26.77
CA ARG A 250 -46.02 4.45 -27.72
C ARG A 250 -44.84 5.32 -27.28
N TYR A 251 -45.10 6.50 -26.71
CA TYR A 251 -44.07 7.35 -26.13
C TYR A 251 -43.36 6.65 -24.96
N TYR A 252 -44.12 6.07 -24.03
CA TYR A 252 -43.58 5.30 -22.91
C TYR A 252 -42.69 4.12 -23.36
N LEU A 253 -43.04 3.47 -24.48
CA LEU A 253 -42.28 2.36 -25.05
C LEU A 253 -41.01 2.80 -25.82
N GLY A 254 -40.76 4.10 -25.98
CA GLY A 254 -39.51 4.62 -26.54
C GLY A 254 -39.65 5.46 -27.82
N THR A 255 -40.86 5.87 -28.21
CA THR A 255 -41.03 6.80 -29.34
C THR A 255 -40.40 8.15 -29.02
N SER A 256 -39.77 8.81 -30.00
CA SER A 256 -39.16 10.13 -29.79
C SER A 256 -40.20 11.21 -29.45
N ILE A 257 -39.82 12.21 -28.66
CA ILE A 257 -40.73 13.29 -28.26
C ILE A 257 -41.29 14.07 -29.47
N PHE A 258 -40.48 14.27 -30.52
CA PHE A 258 -40.94 14.98 -31.72
C PHE A 258 -41.95 14.16 -32.53
N GLU A 259 -41.74 12.85 -32.66
CA GLU A 259 -42.72 11.98 -33.31
C GLU A 259 -44.03 11.91 -32.52
N THR A 260 -43.96 11.86 -31.18
CA THR A 260 -45.13 11.97 -30.30
C THR A 260 -45.85 13.30 -30.49
N LEU A 261 -45.12 14.41 -30.58
CA LEU A 261 -45.68 15.75 -30.80
C LEU A 261 -46.35 15.89 -32.17
N PHE A 262 -45.75 15.37 -33.24
CA PHE A 262 -46.36 15.40 -34.56
C PHE A 262 -47.56 14.44 -34.64
N SER A 263 -47.47 13.25 -34.04
CA SER A 263 -48.58 12.30 -33.98
C SER A 263 -49.77 12.87 -33.21
N SER A 264 -49.51 13.55 -32.10
CA SER A 264 -50.54 14.22 -31.29
C SER A 264 -51.14 15.42 -32.02
N LEU A 265 -50.35 16.14 -32.81
CA LEU A 265 -50.85 17.21 -33.68
C LEU A 265 -51.76 16.66 -34.80
N TYR A 266 -51.34 15.60 -35.50
CA TYR A 266 -52.11 14.98 -36.58
C TYR A 266 -53.41 14.36 -36.09
N LEU A 267 -53.45 13.80 -34.89
CA LEU A 267 -54.68 13.30 -34.28
C LEU A 267 -55.51 14.45 -33.69
N GLY A 268 -54.86 15.39 -33.01
CA GLY A 268 -55.50 16.46 -32.26
C GLY A 268 -56.20 17.49 -33.14
N ALA A 269 -55.64 17.87 -34.28
CA ALA A 269 -56.25 18.87 -35.17
C ALA A 269 -57.64 18.44 -35.71
N PRO A 270 -57.81 17.28 -36.37
CA PRO A 270 -59.13 16.78 -36.76
C PRO A 270 -59.95 16.30 -35.55
N GLY A 271 -59.30 15.67 -34.56
CA GLY A 271 -59.96 15.15 -33.36
C GLY A 271 -60.64 16.23 -32.53
N LEU A 272 -60.07 17.44 -32.45
CA LEU A 272 -60.68 18.58 -31.77
C LEU A 272 -61.98 19.00 -32.45
N LEU A 273 -61.99 19.11 -33.78
CA LEU A 273 -63.19 19.50 -34.52
C LEU A 273 -64.32 18.48 -34.35
N THR A 274 -64.02 17.18 -34.44
CA THR A 274 -65.02 16.11 -34.28
C THR A 274 -65.53 16.03 -32.84
N SER A 275 -64.63 16.18 -31.86
CA SER A 275 -64.93 16.14 -30.43
C SER A 275 -65.79 17.33 -29.99
N THR A 276 -65.43 18.56 -30.42
CA THR A 276 -66.23 19.75 -30.12
C THR A 276 -67.61 19.66 -30.76
N LYS A 277 -67.72 19.12 -31.99
CA LYS A 277 -69.02 18.93 -32.64
C LYS A 277 -69.90 17.92 -31.91
N PHE A 278 -69.32 16.81 -31.43
CA PHE A 278 -70.03 15.85 -30.58
C PHE A 278 -70.58 16.52 -29.31
N LEU A 279 -69.71 17.19 -28.54
CA LEU A 279 -70.10 17.84 -27.28
C LEU A 279 -71.18 18.92 -27.48
N ARG A 280 -71.12 19.68 -28.57
CA ARG A 280 -72.15 20.67 -28.92
C ARG A 280 -73.50 20.01 -29.21
N SER A 281 -73.51 18.89 -29.94
CA SER A 281 -74.73 18.16 -30.24
C SER A 281 -75.31 17.48 -29.01
N PHE A 282 -74.46 16.95 -28.12
CA PHE A 282 -74.89 16.25 -26.91
C PHE A 282 -75.42 17.22 -25.84
N GLY A 283 -74.84 18.42 -25.73
CA GLY A 283 -75.31 19.47 -24.84
C GLY A 283 -76.67 20.08 -25.21
N GLN A 284 -77.23 19.75 -26.38
CA GLN A 284 -78.59 20.13 -26.79
C GLN A 284 -79.64 19.05 -26.47
N THR A 285 -79.20 17.82 -26.15
CA THR A 285 -80.05 16.66 -25.86
C THR A 285 -80.21 16.35 -24.37
N ILE A 286 -79.50 17.09 -23.51
CA ILE A 286 -79.66 17.12 -22.04
C ILE A 286 -80.57 18.29 -21.69
#